data_AF-A0A8K0HN68-F1
#
_entry.id   AF-A0A8K0HN68-F1
#
_cell.length_a   1.000
_cell.length_b   1.000
_cell.length_c   1.000
_cell.angle_alpha   90.00
_cell.angle_beta   90.00
_cell.angle_gamma   90.00
#
_symmetry.space_group_name_H-M   'P 1'
#
loop_
_entity.id
_entity.type
_entity.pdbx_description
1 polymer ?
#
loop_
_entity_poly.entity_id
_entity_poly.type
_entity_poly.pdbx_seq_one_letter_code
_entity_poly.pdbx_strand_id
1 'polypeptide(L)'
;MQICMGHHCLIFQLLHADTIPESLVYFLADPEFTFVGVGVKDDAGKLLDDYQLRVGRTLDLAQTAAEKFQVPDFGRRGLKRLAMELIGKVMEKPKHVTLSEWDTKTLSYEQIEYASIDGYVSLSWVCS
;
A
#
# COMPACT_ATOMS: atom_id res chain seq x y z
N MET A 1 7.67 2.50 -3.50
CA MET A 1 6.66 2.82 -2.46
C MET A 1 5.53 3.61 -3.12
N GLN A 2 4.28 3.36 -2.74
CA GLN A 2 3.11 4.07 -3.24
C GLN A 2 2.29 4.64 -2.06
N ILE A 3 1.84 5.88 -2.18
CA ILE A 3 1.04 6.59 -1.17
C ILE A 3 -0.15 7.20 -1.89
N CYS A 4 -1.37 6.86 -1.47
CA CYS A 4 -2.60 7.40 -2.08
C CYS A 4 -3.45 8.15 -1.04
N MET A 5 -3.96 9.31 -1.43
CA MET A 5 -4.87 10.15 -0.66
C MET A 5 -5.94 10.72 -1.58
N GLY A 6 -7.21 10.42 -1.28
CA GLY A 6 -8.33 10.79 -2.15
C GLY A 6 -8.14 10.21 -3.54
N HIS A 7 -8.03 11.07 -4.55
CA HIS A 7 -7.84 10.69 -5.96
C HIS A 7 -6.39 10.88 -6.44
N HIS A 8 -5.46 11.14 -5.53
CA HIS A 8 -4.05 11.34 -5.84
C HIS A 8 -3.23 10.17 -5.34
N CYS A 9 -2.32 9.67 -6.18
CA CYS A 9 -1.33 8.67 -5.81
C CYS A 9 0.06 9.18 -6.15
N LEU A 10 0.97 9.10 -5.18
CA LEU A 10 2.39 9.35 -5.33
C LEU A 10 3.11 8.00 -5.37
N ILE A 11 3.93 7.80 -6.40
CA ILE A 11 4.89 6.69 -6.44
C ILE A 11 6.28 7.26 -6.19
N PHE A 12 6.92 6.79 -5.12
CA PHE A 12 8.27 7.17 -4.74
C PHE A 12 9.21 5.97 -4.88
N GLN A 13 10.14 6.05 -5.84
CA GLN A 13 11.13 5.01 -6.15
C GLN A 13 12.34 5.14 -5.20
N LEU A 14 12.20 4.62 -3.97
CA LEU A 14 13.24 4.65 -2.93
C LEU A 14 14.61 4.15 -3.42
N LEU A 15 14.63 3.09 -4.24
CA LEU A 15 15.85 2.47 -4.78
C LEU A 15 16.69 3.42 -5.67
N HIS A 16 16.11 4.52 -6.15
CA HIS A 16 16.79 5.47 -7.03
C HIS A 16 16.81 6.89 -6.46
N ALA A 17 16.36 7.06 -5.21
CA ALA A 17 16.39 8.36 -4.56
C ALA A 17 17.82 8.63 -4.06
N ASP A 18 18.45 9.69 -4.57
CA ASP A 18 19.75 10.14 -4.05
C ASP A 18 19.64 10.57 -2.57
N THR A 19 18.50 11.18 -2.23
CA THR A 19 18.13 11.58 -0.87
C THR A 19 16.64 11.40 -0.65
N ILE A 20 16.25 11.09 0.59
CA ILE A 20 14.85 11.03 0.99
C ILE A 20 14.46 12.39 1.59
N PRO A 21 13.43 13.08 1.05
CA PRO A 21 13.02 14.39 1.56
C PRO A 21 12.58 14.33 3.03
N GLU A 22 13.01 15.28 3.86
CA GLU A 22 12.59 15.37 5.26
C GLU A 22 11.06 15.44 5.40
N SER A 23 10.38 16.11 4.48
CA SER A 23 8.91 16.18 4.46
C SER A 23 8.27 14.79 4.37
N LEU A 24 8.85 13.86 3.62
CA LEU A 24 8.38 12.48 3.53
C LEU A 24 8.66 11.72 4.83
N VAL A 25 9.83 11.94 5.44
CA VAL A 25 10.18 11.34 6.74
C VAL A 25 9.19 11.77 7.82
N TYR A 26 8.94 13.07 7.94
CA TYR A 26 7.98 13.62 8.91
C TYR A 26 6.57 13.13 8.62
N PHE A 27 6.14 13.14 7.36
CA PHE A 27 4.81 12.66 6.96
C PHE A 27 4.59 11.20 7.34
N LEU A 28 5.57 10.32 7.11
CA LEU A 28 5.44 8.89 7.46
C LEU A 28 5.40 8.67 8.97
N ALA A 29 6.16 9.45 9.74
CA ALA A 29 6.28 9.29 11.18
C ALA A 29 5.13 9.94 11.99
N ASP A 30 4.38 10.84 11.38
CA ASP A 30 3.34 11.63 12.03
C ASP A 30 2.13 10.77 12.46
N PRO A 31 1.79 10.75 13.76
CA PRO A 31 0.69 9.94 14.31
C PRO A 31 -0.71 10.46 13.97
N GLU A 32 -0.85 11.63 13.35
CA GLU A 32 -2.12 12.11 12.80
C GLU A 32 -2.52 11.32 11.54
N PHE A 33 -1.55 10.76 10.81
CA PHE A 33 -1.81 9.90 9.66
C PHE A 33 -1.85 8.43 10.05
N THR A 34 -2.74 7.67 9.39
CA THR A 34 -2.78 6.21 9.48
C THR A 34 -2.57 5.63 8.10
N PHE A 35 -1.54 4.81 7.96
CA PHE A 35 -1.19 4.15 6.70
C PHE A 35 -1.88 2.80 6.61
N VAL A 36 -2.60 2.59 5.51
CA VAL A 36 -3.54 1.49 5.38
C VAL A 36 -3.16 0.60 4.21
N GLY A 37 -3.19 -0.72 4.42
CA GLY A 37 -2.88 -1.71 3.39
C GLY A 37 -3.04 -3.14 3.91
N VAL A 38 -2.74 -4.12 3.05
CA VAL A 38 -2.65 -5.53 3.44
C VAL A 38 -1.18 -5.89 3.63
N GLY A 39 -0.80 -6.39 4.80
CA GLY A 39 0.61 -6.62 5.15
C GLY A 39 1.36 -5.33 5.50
N VAL A 40 0.66 -4.21 5.69
CA VAL A 40 1.26 -2.88 5.83
C VAL A 40 2.22 -2.76 7.02
N LYS A 41 2.01 -3.56 8.08
CA LYS A 41 2.91 -3.58 9.24
C LYS A 41 4.26 -4.18 8.89
N ASP A 42 4.29 -5.22 8.06
CA ASP A 42 5.53 -5.85 7.61
C ASP A 42 6.27 -4.92 6.64
N ASP A 43 5.53 -4.24 5.76
CA ASP A 43 6.10 -3.23 4.86
C ASP A 43 6.67 -2.03 5.64
N ALA A 44 6.01 -1.57 6.70
CA ALA A 44 6.54 -0.56 7.60
C ALA A 44 7.82 -1.01 8.32
N GLY A 45 7.91 -2.29 8.69
CA GLY A 45 9.14 -2.88 9.25
C GLY A 45 10.30 -2.81 8.26
N LYS A 46 10.08 -3.23 7.01
CA LYS A 46 11.09 -3.13 5.93
C LYS A 46 11.51 -1.69 5.65
N LEU A 47 10.58 -0.74 5.67
CA LEU A 47 10.90 0.67 5.49
C LEU A 47 11.83 1.19 6.60
N LEU A 48 11.61 0.74 7.84
CA LEU A 48 12.49 1.08 8.95
C LEU A 48 13.87 0.41 8.80
N ASP A 49 13.90 -0.88 8.51
CA ASP A 49 15.14 -1.66 8.45
C ASP A 49 16.03 -1.21 7.28
N ASP A 50 15.45 -1.07 6.09
CA ASP A 50 16.19 -0.82 4.85
C ASP A 50 16.46 0.68 4.60
N TYR A 51 15.58 1.56 5.07
CA TYR A 51 15.62 3.00 4.74
C TYR A 51 15.58 3.93 5.95
N GLN A 52 15.52 3.40 7.18
CA GLN A 52 15.36 4.18 8.41
C GLN A 52 14.10 5.06 8.41
N LEU A 53 13.08 4.64 7.65
CA LEU A 53 11.80 5.34 7.56
C LEU A 53 10.80 4.72 8.54
N ARG A 54 10.57 5.44 9.65
CA ARG A 54 9.54 5.07 10.61
C ARG A 54 8.16 5.42 10.08
N VAL A 55 7.26 4.44 10.04
CA VAL A 55 5.82 4.65 9.82
C VAL A 55 5.13 4.74 11.18
N GLY A 56 4.50 5.88 11.47
CA GLY A 56 3.95 6.21 12.78
C GLY A 56 2.79 5.30 13.19
N ARG A 57 1.78 5.17 12.31
CA ARG A 57 0.61 4.31 12.54
C ARG A 57 0.24 3.55 11.29
N THR A 58 -0.06 2.27 11.49
CA THR A 58 -0.51 1.37 10.43
C THR A 58 -1.85 0.72 10.79
N LEU A 59 -2.70 0.49 9.79
CA LEU A 59 -3.92 -0.31 9.92
C LEU A 59 -3.91 -1.40 8.86
N ASP A 60 -3.86 -2.66 9.31
CA ASP A 60 -3.89 -3.81 8.40
C ASP A 60 -5.33 -4.17 8.02
N LEU A 61 -5.65 -4.06 6.73
CA LEU A 61 -6.99 -4.30 6.20
C LEU A 61 -7.46 -5.75 6.40
N ALA A 62 -6.56 -6.72 6.22
CA ALA A 62 -6.91 -8.13 6.29
C ALA A 62 -7.25 -8.52 7.74
N GLN A 63 -6.42 -8.10 8.69
CA GLN A 63 -6.66 -8.31 10.13
C GLN A 63 -7.92 -7.57 10.58
N THR A 64 -8.07 -6.30 10.20
CA THR A 64 -9.25 -5.50 10.57
C THR A 64 -10.53 -6.13 10.02
N ALA A 65 -10.51 -6.64 8.79
CA ALA A 65 -11.64 -7.36 8.22
C ALA A 65 -11.96 -8.66 8.98
N ALA A 66 -10.93 -9.44 9.34
CA ALA A 66 -11.12 -10.68 10.09
C ALA A 66 -11.81 -10.44 11.44
N GLU A 67 -11.39 -9.40 12.15
CA GLU A 67 -11.96 -8.99 13.42
C GLU A 67 -13.38 -8.42 13.25
N LYS A 68 -13.59 -7.49 12.33
CA LYS A 68 -14.88 -6.82 12.12
C LYS A 68 -15.99 -7.79 11.69
N PHE A 69 -15.68 -8.74 10.82
CA PHE A 69 -16.66 -9.68 10.28
C PHE A 69 -16.67 -11.03 11.00
N GLN A 70 -15.79 -11.24 11.99
CA GLN A 70 -15.63 -12.52 12.70
C GLN A 70 -15.34 -13.69 11.74
N VAL A 71 -14.54 -13.43 10.70
CA VAL A 71 -14.10 -14.42 9.70
C VAL A 71 -12.57 -14.49 9.73
N PRO A 72 -11.96 -15.38 10.54
CA PRO A 72 -10.50 -15.44 10.71
C PRO A 72 -9.72 -15.61 9.41
N ASP A 73 -10.33 -16.24 8.41
CA ASP A 73 -9.69 -16.46 7.11
C ASP A 73 -9.42 -15.17 6.34
N PHE A 74 -10.14 -14.07 6.61
CA PHE A 74 -9.88 -12.77 6.00
C PHE A 74 -8.47 -12.26 6.32
N GLY A 75 -7.91 -12.57 7.49
CA GLY A 75 -6.57 -12.17 7.90
C GLY A 75 -5.45 -12.76 7.04
N ARG A 76 -5.78 -13.73 6.17
CA ARG A 76 -4.84 -14.39 5.24
C ARG A 76 -5.09 -14.04 3.78
N ARG A 77 -6.09 -13.20 3.50
CA ARG A 77 -6.49 -12.86 2.13
C ARG A 77 -5.74 -11.63 1.64
N GLY A 78 -5.28 -11.69 0.40
CA GLY A 78 -4.71 -10.53 -0.28
C GLY A 78 -5.76 -9.49 -0.66
N LEU A 79 -5.31 -8.26 -0.91
CA LEU A 79 -6.15 -7.11 -1.24
C LEU A 79 -7.17 -7.38 -2.35
N LYS A 80 -6.78 -8.11 -3.42
CA LYS A 80 -7.69 -8.46 -4.53
C LYS A 80 -8.95 -9.17 -4.05
N ARG A 81 -8.79 -10.12 -3.14
CA ARG A 81 -9.89 -10.95 -2.66
C ARG A 81 -10.76 -10.17 -1.68
N LEU A 82 -10.13 -9.43 -0.78
CA LEU A 82 -10.84 -8.56 0.16
C LEU A 82 -11.63 -7.45 -0.57
N ALA A 83 -11.06 -6.85 -1.62
CA ALA A 83 -11.74 -5.83 -2.42
C ALA A 83 -13.01 -6.37 -3.09
N MET A 84 -12.94 -7.58 -3.67
CA MET A 84 -14.10 -8.22 -4.28
C MET A 84 -15.17 -8.56 -3.25
N GLU A 85 -14.78 -9.18 -2.13
CA GLU A 85 -15.71 -9.74 -1.15
C GLU A 85 -16.35 -8.69 -0.25
N LEU A 86 -15.64 -7.59 0.06
CA LEU A 86 -16.09 -6.61 1.05
C LEU A 86 -16.63 -5.32 0.43
N ILE A 87 -16.14 -4.91 -0.74
CA ILE A 87 -16.54 -3.66 -1.40
C ILE A 87 -16.94 -3.83 -2.87
N GLY A 88 -17.04 -5.08 -3.36
CA GLY A 88 -17.49 -5.38 -4.71
C GLY A 88 -16.58 -4.87 -5.83
N LYS A 89 -15.33 -4.48 -5.53
CA LYS A 89 -14.40 -3.96 -6.52
C LYS A 89 -13.56 -5.09 -7.13
N VAL A 90 -13.59 -5.18 -8.45
CA VAL A 90 -12.72 -6.11 -9.21
C VAL A 90 -11.38 -5.44 -9.44
N MET A 91 -10.31 -6.05 -8.95
CA MET A 91 -8.94 -5.61 -9.19
C MET A 91 -8.18 -6.64 -10.02
N GLU A 92 -7.71 -6.22 -11.18
CA GLU A 92 -6.78 -7.02 -11.97
C GLU A 92 -5.38 -6.96 -11.36
N LYS A 93 -4.70 -8.11 -11.37
CA LYS A 93 -3.28 -8.20 -10.99
C LYS A 93 -2.55 -8.94 -12.10
N PRO A 94 -2.36 -8.29 -13.27
CA PRO A 94 -1.72 -8.92 -14.41
C PRO A 94 -0.30 -9.36 -14.04
N LYS A 95 0.00 -10.65 -14.22
CA LYS A 95 1.28 -11.23 -13.77
C LYS A 95 2.48 -10.56 -14.43
N HIS A 96 2.34 -10.16 -15.69
CA HIS A 96 3.41 -9.49 -16.42
C HIS A 96 3.76 -8.12 -15.83
N VAL A 97 2.81 -7.46 -15.15
CA VAL A 97 3.08 -6.21 -14.40
C VAL A 97 3.56 -6.51 -12.99
N THR A 98 2.91 -7.41 -12.25
CA THR A 98 3.32 -7.70 -10.85
C THR A 98 4.72 -8.31 -10.74
N LEU A 99 5.18 -8.97 -11.80
CA LEU A 99 6.51 -9.60 -11.89
C LEU A 99 7.43 -8.87 -12.89
N SER A 100 7.07 -7.66 -13.30
CA SER A 100 7.94 -6.80 -14.12
C SER A 100 9.13 -6.26 -13.32
N GLU A 101 10.07 -5.64 -14.02
CA GLU A 101 11.23 -4.96 -13.43
C GLU A 101 10.79 -3.69 -12.68
N TRP A 102 10.46 -3.82 -11.39
CA TRP A 102 10.07 -2.70 -10.51
C TRP A 102 11.25 -1.87 -9.98
N ASP A 103 12.47 -2.36 -10.19
CA ASP A 103 13.74 -1.71 -9.89
C ASP A 103 14.30 -0.92 -11.08
N THR A 104 13.51 -0.75 -12.14
CA THR A 104 13.86 0.14 -13.26
C THR A 104 13.75 1.61 -12.87
N LYS A 105 14.61 2.45 -13.46
CA LYS A 105 14.60 3.91 -13.23
C LYS A 105 13.32 4.58 -13.73
N THR A 106 12.72 4.06 -14.80
CA THR A 106 11.52 4.63 -15.41
C THR A 106 10.42 3.59 -15.47
N LEU A 107 9.40 3.75 -14.63
CA LEU A 107 8.25 2.85 -14.63
C LEU A 107 7.41 3.02 -15.90
N SER A 108 6.86 1.92 -16.38
CA SER A 108 5.87 1.93 -17.45
C SER A 108 4.54 2.51 -16.98
N TYR A 109 3.69 2.93 -17.92
CA TYR A 109 2.33 3.35 -17.60
C TYR A 109 1.56 2.24 -16.87
N GLU A 110 1.70 0.98 -17.30
CA GLU A 110 1.01 -0.16 -16.67
C GLU A 110 1.48 -0.38 -15.21
N GLN A 111 2.76 -0.19 -14.92
CA GLN A 111 3.29 -0.24 -13.55
C GLN A 111 2.71 0.91 -12.70
N ILE A 112 2.71 2.13 -13.23
CA ILE A 112 2.17 3.31 -12.54
C ILE A 112 0.67 3.14 -12.25
N GLU A 113 -0.09 2.69 -13.24
CA GLU A 113 -1.52 2.42 -13.14
C GLU A 113 -1.79 1.31 -12.10
N TYR A 114 -1.05 0.20 -12.17
CA TYR A 114 -1.17 -0.89 -11.22
C TYR A 114 -0.92 -0.44 -9.78
N ALA A 115 0.19 0.27 -9.52
CA ALA A 115 0.53 0.74 -8.18
C ALA A 115 -0.51 1.74 -7.65
N SER A 116 -1.06 2.58 -8.53
CA SER A 116 -2.10 3.55 -8.19
C SER A 116 -3.42 2.85 -7.83
N ILE A 117 -3.83 1.83 -8.60
CA ILE A 117 -5.02 1.02 -8.31
C ILE A 117 -4.86 0.29 -6.97
N ASP A 118 -3.71 -0.34 -6.73
CA ASP A 118 -3.45 -1.09 -5.49
C ASP A 118 -3.53 -0.18 -4.24
N GLY A 119 -2.95 1.04 -4.31
CA GLY A 119 -3.05 2.03 -3.25
C GLY A 119 -4.46 2.60 -3.08
N TYR A 120 -5.15 2.95 -4.18
CA TYR A 120 -6.50 3.50 -4.13
C TYR A 120 -7.54 2.51 -3.60
N VAL A 121 -7.43 1.24 -3.98
CA VAL A 121 -8.34 0.18 -3.49
C VAL A 121 -8.14 -0.04 -1.99
N SER A 122 -6.90 0.03 -1.49
CA SER A 122 -6.61 -0.02 -0.05
C SER A 122 -7.28 1.12 0.72
N LEU A 123 -7.25 2.34 0.18
CA LEU A 123 -7.92 3.51 0.77
C LEU A 123 -9.45 3.38 0.73
N SER A 124 -10.00 2.86 -0.38
CA SER A 124 -11.45 2.77 -0.60
C SER A 124 -12.18 2.02 0.51
N TRP A 125 -11.54 1.02 1.13
CA TRP A 125 -12.15 0.23 2.19
C TRP A 125 -12.42 1.03 3.48
N VAL A 126 -11.58 2.02 3.78
CA VAL A 126 -11.67 2.83 5.00
C VAL A 126 -12.76 3.90 4.89
N CYS A 127 -13.03 4.36 3.67
CA CYS A 127 -14.04 5.39 3.39
C CYS A 127 -15.43 4.80 3.06
N SER A 128 -15.60 3.48 3.15
CA SER A 128 -16.86 2.77 2.84
C SER A 128 -17.76 2.56 4.05
#